data_AF-A0A1Q7N8D8-F1
#
_entry.id   AF-A0A1Q7N8D8-F1
#
_cell.length_a   1.000
_cell.length_b   1.000
_cell.length_c   1.000
_cell.angle_alpha   90.00
_cell.angle_beta   90.00
_cell.angle_gamma   90.00
#
_symmetry.space_group_name_H-M   'P 1'
#
loop_
_entity.id
_entity.type
_entity.pdbx_description
1 polymer ?
#
loop_
_entity_poly.entity_id
_entity_poly.type
_entity_poly.pdbx_seq_one_letter_code
_entity_poly.pdbx_strand_id
1 'polypeptide(L)'
;MAQSRSHVVVCTILRVAGDVLRFVASTWRPYAQLVAENLFLRKQLALYLERQVKPRRADDATRITLVVLSRLIDWRRLLTVVKPETLIRWHRRGFQLFWRWKSMPRGRPRLPADLRQLIADMAAANRTWGEERIASELLLKLGIRVSPRTVRRYA
;
A
#
# COMPACT_ATOMS: atom_id res chain seq x y z
N MET A 1 -39.50 39.97 -20.05
CA MET A 1 -38.19 39.99 -19.33
C MET A 1 -38.29 39.74 -17.82
N ALA A 2 -39.40 40.06 -17.13
CA ALA A 2 -39.53 39.86 -15.67
C ALA A 2 -39.58 38.38 -15.22
N GLN A 3 -40.23 37.50 -15.99
CA GLN A 3 -40.42 36.09 -15.63
C GLN A 3 -39.10 35.30 -15.53
N SER A 4 -38.15 35.57 -16.43
CA SER A 4 -36.81 34.94 -16.38
C SER A 4 -36.02 35.30 -15.11
N ARG A 5 -36.11 36.55 -14.64
CA ARG A 5 -35.42 36.99 -13.41
C ARG A 5 -35.99 36.31 -12.16
N SER A 6 -37.32 36.17 -12.07
CA SER A 6 -37.96 35.49 -10.93
C SER A 6 -37.59 34.00 -10.85
N HIS A 7 -37.51 33.29 -11.98
CA HIS A 7 -37.06 31.90 -11.98
C HIS A 7 -35.59 31.76 -11.57
N VAL A 8 -34.72 32.67 -12.00
CA VAL A 8 -33.30 32.66 -11.61
C VAL A 8 -33.13 32.92 -10.11
N VAL A 9 -33.87 33.89 -9.55
CA VAL A 9 -33.84 34.20 -8.11
C VAL A 9 -34.35 33.01 -7.28
N VAL A 10 -35.48 32.41 -7.64
CA VAL A 10 -36.02 31.23 -6.96
C VAL A 10 -35.04 30.05 -7.02
N CYS A 11 -34.46 29.76 -8.19
CA CYS A 11 -33.44 28.73 -8.33
C CYS A 11 -32.20 28.98 -7.46
N THR A 12 -31.80 30.25 -7.30
CA THR A 12 -30.64 30.63 -6.49
C THR A 12 -30.95 30.44 -5.01
N ILE A 13 -32.13 30.89 -4.55
CA ILE A 13 -32.58 30.71 -3.18
C ILE A 13 -32.67 29.22 -2.82
N LEU A 14 -33.26 28.40 -3.70
CA LEU A 14 -33.36 26.94 -3.48
C LEU A 14 -31.98 26.28 -3.39
N ARG A 15 -31.00 26.70 -4.20
CA ARG A 15 -29.63 26.20 -4.12
C ARG A 15 -28.97 26.57 -2.79
N VAL A 16 -29.05 27.84 -2.40
CA VAL A 16 -28.48 28.33 -1.14
C VAL A 16 -29.11 27.62 0.05
N ALA A 17 -30.45 27.48 0.07
CA ALA A 17 -31.16 26.73 1.11
C ALA A 17 -30.69 25.26 1.18
N GLY A 18 -30.49 24.63 0.02
CA GLY A 18 -29.96 23.27 -0.05
C GLY A 18 -28.51 23.13 0.42
N ASP A 19 -27.68 24.15 0.23
CA ASP A 19 -26.30 24.20 0.76
C ASP A 19 -26.30 24.40 2.28
N VAL A 20 -27.16 25.27 2.81
CA VAL A 20 -27.34 25.46 4.26
C VAL A 20 -27.82 24.18 4.92
N LEU A 21 -28.80 23.48 4.33
CA LEU A 21 -29.28 22.20 4.86
C LEU A 21 -28.17 21.14 4.87
N ARG A 22 -27.37 21.06 3.80
CA ARG A 22 -26.19 20.17 3.75
C ARG A 22 -25.16 20.51 4.81
N PHE A 23 -24.92 21.80 5.06
CA PHE A 23 -24.02 22.25 6.12
C PHE A 23 -24.52 21.80 7.50
N VAL A 24 -25.79 22.01 7.81
CA VAL A 24 -26.39 21.56 9.07
C VAL A 24 -26.35 20.04 9.21
N ALA A 25 -26.67 19.30 8.13
CA ALA A 25 -26.58 17.84 8.13
C ALA A 25 -25.14 17.33 8.32
N SER A 26 -24.13 18.10 7.88
CA SER A 26 -22.72 17.74 8.07
C SER A 26 -22.27 17.81 9.52
N THR A 27 -22.95 18.61 10.36
CA THR A 27 -22.70 18.67 11.82
C THR A 27 -22.99 17.33 12.51
N TRP A 28 -23.82 16.47 11.90
CA TRP A 28 -24.11 15.13 12.42
C TRP A 28 -23.09 14.08 11.95
N ARG A 29 -22.13 14.43 11.09
CA ARG A 29 -21.07 13.51 10.65
C ARG A 29 -19.96 13.40 11.71
N PRO A 30 -19.32 12.23 11.85
CA PRO A 30 -18.16 12.08 12.72
C PRO A 30 -17.05 13.07 12.33
N TYR A 31 -16.41 13.70 13.32
CA TYR A 31 -15.34 14.68 13.10
C TYR A 31 -14.22 14.15 12.20
N ALA A 32 -13.84 12.87 12.36
CA ALA A 32 -12.83 12.22 11.53
C ALA A 32 -13.20 12.18 10.04
N GLN A 33 -14.48 11.98 9.72
CA GLN A 33 -14.96 11.98 8.34
C GLN A 33 -14.89 13.38 7.74
N LEU A 34 -15.31 14.42 8.48
CA LEU A 34 -15.23 15.82 8.02
C LEU A 34 -13.79 16.25 7.76
N VAL A 35 -12.86 15.90 8.65
CA VAL A 35 -11.43 16.20 8.48
C VAL A 35 -10.86 15.46 7.26
N ALA A 36 -11.23 14.19 7.07
CA ALA A 36 -10.80 13.40 5.93
C ALA A 36 -11.35 13.98 4.61
N GLU A 37 -12.63 14.39 4.58
CA GLU A 37 -13.24 15.04 3.41
C GLU A 37 -12.54 16.37 3.09
N ASN A 38 -12.29 17.21 4.09
CA ASN A 38 -11.60 18.49 3.90
C ASN A 38 -10.18 18.29 3.35
N LEU A 39 -9.42 17.35 3.93
CA LEU A 39 -8.07 17.05 3.48
C LEU A 39 -8.08 16.47 2.05
N PHE A 40 -9.04 15.60 1.73
CA PHE A 40 -9.18 15.00 0.41
C PHE A 40 -9.41 16.07 -0.66
N LEU A 41 -10.37 16.98 -0.42
CA LEU A 41 -10.68 18.08 -1.32
C LEU A 41 -9.50 19.04 -1.48
N ARG A 42 -8.80 19.39 -0.38
CA ARG A 42 -7.58 20.22 -0.43
C ARG A 42 -6.48 19.58 -1.29
N LYS A 43 -6.28 18.28 -1.18
CA LYS A 43 -5.30 17.56 -2.01
C LYS A 43 -5.71 17.54 -3.49
N GLN A 44 -7.00 17.41 -3.79
CA GLN A 44 -7.49 17.52 -5.16
C GLN A 44 -7.31 18.93 -5.73
N LEU A 45 -7.56 19.97 -4.93
CA LEU A 45 -7.37 21.37 -5.33
C LEU A 45 -5.89 21.67 -5.60
N ALA A 46 -4.99 21.24 -4.71
CA ALA A 46 -3.55 21.39 -4.92
C ALA A 46 -3.09 20.74 -6.23
N LEU A 47 -3.53 19.50 -6.48
CA LEU A 47 -3.24 18.79 -7.73
C LEU A 47 -3.84 19.49 -8.96
N TYR A 48 -5.02 20.11 -8.84
CA TYR A 48 -5.63 20.88 -9.92
C TYR A 48 -4.83 22.14 -10.24
N LEU A 49 -4.42 22.91 -9.22
CA LEU A 49 -3.62 24.11 -9.37
C LEU A 49 -2.24 23.80 -9.98
N GLU A 50 -1.56 22.76 -9.50
CA GLU A 50 -0.28 22.32 -10.04
C GLU A 50 -0.37 21.96 -11.53
N ARG A 51 -1.49 21.34 -11.94
CA ARG A 51 -1.73 20.96 -13.35
C ARG A 51 -1.96 22.15 -14.27
N GLN A 52 -2.58 23.23 -13.78
CA GLN A 52 -2.78 24.44 -14.59
C GLN A 52 -1.45 25.08 -14.99
N VAL A 53 -0.47 25.07 -14.09
CA VAL A 53 0.86 25.64 -14.36
C VAL A 53 1.69 24.71 -15.24
N LYS A 54 1.67 23.39 -14.97
CA LYS A 54 2.40 22.40 -15.78
C LYS A 54 1.66 21.07 -15.78
N PRO A 55 1.43 20.43 -16.94
CA PRO A 55 0.78 19.12 -16.99
C PRO A 55 1.69 18.05 -16.34
N ARG A 56 1.53 17.84 -15.03
CA ARG A 56 2.24 16.84 -14.24
C ARG A 56 1.31 15.70 -13.85
N ARG A 57 1.86 14.49 -13.83
CA ARG A 57 1.20 13.31 -13.26
C ARG A 57 1.07 13.52 -11.76
N ALA A 58 0.00 12.99 -11.16
CA ALA A 58 -0.18 13.03 -9.71
C ALA A 58 1.04 12.41 -9.02
N ASP A 59 1.61 13.10 -8.03
CA ASP A 59 2.72 12.59 -7.23
C ASP A 59 2.33 11.33 -6.44
N ASP A 60 3.27 10.44 -6.16
CA ASP A 60 2.99 9.17 -5.50
C ASP A 60 2.48 9.38 -4.06
N ALA A 61 2.98 10.40 -3.35
CA ALA A 61 2.45 10.74 -2.02
C ALA A 61 0.99 11.20 -2.10
N THR A 62 0.64 11.98 -3.13
CA THR A 62 -0.75 12.42 -3.37
C THR A 62 -1.65 11.23 -3.70
N ARG A 63 -1.19 10.29 -4.54
CA ARG A 63 -1.93 9.06 -4.84
C ARG A 63 -2.22 8.24 -3.59
N ILE A 64 -1.20 8.01 -2.76
CA ILE A 64 -1.34 7.25 -1.51
C ILE A 64 -2.32 7.96 -0.57
N THR A 65 -2.19 9.29 -0.41
CA THR A 65 -3.08 10.08 0.44
C THR A 65 -4.54 9.95 0.00
N LEU A 66 -4.82 10.13 -1.29
CA LEU A 66 -6.18 10.00 -1.83
C LEU A 66 -6.73 8.58 -1.66
N VAL A 67 -5.92 7.55 -1.88
CA VAL A 67 -6.31 6.15 -1.70
C VAL A 67 -6.62 5.84 -0.23
N VAL A 68 -5.81 6.32 0.72
CA VAL A 68 -6.04 6.10 2.16
C VAL A 68 -7.30 6.82 2.62
N LEU A 69 -7.47 8.09 2.26
CA LEU A 69 -8.64 8.88 2.63
C LEU A 69 -9.93 8.31 2.02
N SER A 70 -9.86 7.69 0.84
CA SER A 70 -11.02 7.04 0.21
C SER A 70 -11.63 5.89 1.03
N ARG A 71 -10.95 5.39 2.07
CA ARG A 71 -11.51 4.39 2.98
C ARG A 71 -12.41 5.00 4.08
N LEU A 72 -12.27 6.29 4.35
CA LEU A 72 -12.95 6.99 5.44
C LEU A 72 -14.13 7.83 4.97
N ILE A 73 -14.27 8.03 3.66
CA ILE A 73 -15.21 8.98 3.07
C ILE A 73 -15.91 8.36 1.85
N ASP A 74 -17.08 8.90 1.51
CA ASP A 74 -17.79 8.61 0.27
C ASP A 74 -17.12 9.29 -0.93
N TRP A 75 -15.89 8.87 -1.25
CA TRP A 75 -15.04 9.49 -2.26
C TRP A 75 -15.71 9.62 -3.63
N ARG A 76 -16.64 8.72 -3.98
CA ARG A 76 -17.38 8.76 -5.25
C ARG A 76 -18.18 10.06 -5.42
N ARG A 77 -18.68 10.64 -4.33
CA ARG A 77 -19.44 11.91 -4.36
C ARG A 77 -18.53 13.14 -4.37
N LEU A 78 -17.28 12.98 -3.94
CA LEU A 78 -16.30 14.07 -3.77
C LEU A 78 -15.31 14.16 -4.95
N LEU A 79 -15.31 13.17 -5.83
CA LEU A 79 -14.32 13.08 -6.90
C LEU A 79 -14.65 14.03 -8.06
N THR A 80 -14.02 15.21 -8.07
CA THR A 80 -14.23 16.18 -9.15
C THR A 80 -13.04 16.28 -10.11
N VAL A 81 -11.80 16.20 -9.60
CA VAL A 81 -10.58 16.49 -10.37
C VAL A 81 -9.96 15.25 -11.04
N VAL A 82 -10.12 14.08 -10.43
CA VAL A 82 -9.54 12.81 -10.88
C VAL A 82 -10.67 11.89 -11.32
N LYS A 83 -10.46 11.12 -12.38
CA LYS A 83 -11.45 10.13 -12.82
C LYS A 83 -11.59 8.98 -11.80
N PRO A 84 -12.81 8.50 -11.48
CA PRO A 84 -13.02 7.40 -10.54
C PRO A 84 -12.19 6.15 -10.85
N GLU A 85 -12.05 5.81 -12.13
CA GLU A 85 -11.31 4.65 -12.61
C GLU A 85 -9.82 4.77 -12.26
N THR A 86 -9.29 6.00 -12.22
CA THR A 86 -7.89 6.25 -11.88
C THR A 86 -7.63 5.98 -10.40
N LEU A 87 -8.51 6.43 -9.53
CA LEU A 87 -8.40 6.18 -8.08
C LEU A 87 -8.49 4.68 -7.78
N ILE A 88 -9.45 3.98 -8.42
CA ILE A 88 -9.59 2.52 -8.32
C ILE A 88 -8.31 1.82 -8.78
N ARG A 89 -7.71 2.26 -9.89
CA ARG A 89 -6.45 1.70 -10.40
C ARG A 89 -5.32 1.87 -9.39
N TRP A 90 -5.20 3.02 -8.74
CA TRP A 90 -4.20 3.24 -7.69
C TRP A 90 -4.45 2.35 -6.47
N HIS A 91 -5.71 2.23 -6.03
CA HIS A 91 -6.08 1.33 -4.94
C HIS A 91 -5.71 -0.12 -5.25
N ARG A 92 -6.05 -0.63 -6.44
CA ARG A 92 -5.67 -1.99 -6.88
C ARG A 92 -4.16 -2.19 -6.93
N ARG A 93 -3.41 -1.20 -7.40
CA ARG A 93 -1.94 -1.28 -7.47
C ARG A 93 -1.31 -1.31 -6.08
N GLY A 94 -1.81 -0.49 -5.15
CA GLY A 94 -1.41 -0.53 -3.75
C GLY A 94 -1.73 -1.87 -3.08
N PHE A 95 -2.92 -2.42 -3.36
CA PHE A 95 -3.32 -3.74 -2.87
C PHE A 95 -2.42 -4.86 -3.41
N GLN A 96 -2.10 -4.84 -4.70
CA GLN A 96 -1.17 -5.78 -5.31
C GLN A 96 0.23 -5.70 -4.67
N LEU A 97 0.74 -4.50 -4.41
CA LEU A 97 2.03 -4.31 -3.74
C LEU A 97 2.01 -4.85 -2.31
N PHE A 98 0.95 -4.55 -1.56
CA PHE A 98 0.76 -5.06 -0.21
C PHE A 98 0.76 -6.59 -0.18
N TRP A 99 -0.01 -7.22 -1.08
CA TRP A 99 -0.04 -8.68 -1.16
C TRP A 99 1.26 -9.26 -1.66
N ARG A 100 1.95 -8.62 -2.62
CA ARG A 100 3.27 -9.07 -3.07
C ARG A 100 4.28 -9.07 -1.93
N TRP A 101 4.25 -8.05 -1.06
CA TRP A 101 5.11 -7.99 0.12
C TRP A 101 4.72 -9.05 1.16
N LYS A 102 3.41 -9.17 1.46
CA LYS A 102 2.90 -10.12 2.46
C LYS A 102 3.07 -11.58 2.04
N SER A 103 2.90 -11.87 0.75
CA SER A 103 3.04 -13.20 0.17
C SER A 103 4.45 -13.49 -0.31
N MET A 104 5.40 -12.56 -0.12
CA MET A 104 6.78 -12.79 -0.52
C MET A 104 7.31 -13.98 0.30
N PRO A 105 7.71 -15.09 -0.35
CA PRO A 105 8.24 -16.22 0.39
C PRO A 105 9.45 -15.74 1.18
N ARG A 106 9.39 -15.84 2.52
CA ARG A 106 10.62 -15.93 3.30
C ARG A 106 11.27 -17.20 2.79
N GLY A 107 12.35 -17.07 2.00
CA GLY A 107 13.04 -18.21 1.40
C GLY A 107 13.41 -19.28 2.44
N ARG A 108 13.93 -20.43 2.00
CA ARG A 108 14.27 -21.55 2.89
C ARG A 108 14.99 -21.04 4.15
N PRO A 109 14.50 -21.35 5.37
CA PRO A 109 15.15 -20.92 6.59
C PRO A 109 16.60 -21.39 6.56
N ARG A 110 17.52 -20.51 6.95
CA ARG A 110 18.94 -20.86 7.07
C ARG A 110 19.06 -21.95 8.14
N LEU A 111 20.05 -22.84 7.98
CA LEU A 111 20.37 -23.80 9.03
C LEU A 111 20.68 -23.06 10.35
N PRO A 112 20.36 -23.66 11.52
CA PRO A 112 20.78 -23.14 12.82
C PRO A 112 22.26 -22.76 12.82
N ALA A 113 22.64 -21.71 13.55
CA ALA A 113 24.02 -21.21 13.57
C ALA A 113 25.01 -22.31 13.99
N ASP A 114 24.65 -23.06 15.02
CA ASP A 114 25.46 -24.14 15.59
C ASP A 114 25.73 -25.24 14.55
N LEU A 115 24.72 -25.61 13.75
CA LEU A 115 24.88 -26.61 12.69
C LEU A 115 25.76 -26.09 11.54
N ARG A 116 25.72 -24.78 11.24
CA ARG A 116 26.60 -24.18 10.24
C ARG A 116 28.05 -24.15 10.72
N GLN A 117 28.28 -23.84 11.99
CA GLN A 117 29.60 -23.88 12.61
C GLN A 117 30.14 -25.30 12.62
N LEU A 118 29.34 -26.27 13.05
CA LEU A 118 29.73 -27.67 13.03
C LEU A 118 30.16 -28.15 11.63
N ILE A 119 29.41 -27.78 10.58
CA ILE A 119 29.78 -28.12 9.20
C ILE A 119 31.13 -27.50 8.83
N ALA A 120 31.34 -26.23 9.15
CA ALA A 120 32.60 -25.51 8.85
C ALA A 120 33.78 -26.12 9.61
N ASP A 121 33.59 -26.45 10.89
CA ASP A 121 34.62 -27.06 11.74
C ASP A 121 34.99 -28.46 11.25
N MET A 122 34.00 -29.27 10.87
CA MET A 122 34.23 -30.60 10.29
C MET A 122 34.99 -30.53 8.96
N ALA A 123 34.65 -29.57 8.10
CA ALA A 123 35.33 -29.35 6.83
C ALA A 123 36.78 -28.84 7.01
N ALA A 124 36.99 -27.93 7.95
CA ALA A 124 38.31 -27.39 8.28
C ALA A 124 39.22 -28.45 8.91
N ALA A 125 38.70 -29.26 9.83
CA ALA A 125 39.44 -30.34 10.48
C ALA A 125 39.75 -31.50 9.52
N ASN A 126 38.91 -31.74 8.51
CA ASN A 126 39.04 -32.89 7.60
C ASN A 126 39.05 -32.45 6.13
N ARG A 127 40.14 -31.81 5.71
CA ARG A 127 40.28 -31.19 4.38
C ARG A 127 40.15 -32.15 3.19
N THR A 128 40.29 -33.46 3.41
CA THR A 128 40.11 -34.51 2.40
C THR A 128 38.66 -35.01 2.28
N TRP A 129 37.78 -34.63 3.21
CA TRP A 129 36.40 -35.10 3.20
C TRP A 129 35.58 -34.29 2.21
N GLY A 130 34.91 -34.99 1.28
CA GLY A 130 33.94 -34.38 0.38
C GLY A 130 32.62 -34.03 1.07
N GLU A 131 31.83 -33.16 0.43
CA GLU A 131 30.50 -32.73 0.92
C GLU A 131 29.53 -33.89 1.19
N GLU A 132 29.62 -34.97 0.41
CA GLU A 132 28.83 -36.19 0.62
C GLU A 132 29.25 -36.96 1.88
N ARG A 133 30.56 -36.96 2.18
CA ARG A 133 31.09 -37.63 3.36
C ARG A 133 30.64 -36.92 4.62
N ILE A 134 30.78 -35.59 4.66
CA ILE A 134 30.32 -34.77 5.80
C ILE A 134 28.81 -34.93 6.01
N ALA A 135 28.01 -34.89 4.94
CA ALA A 135 26.57 -35.13 5.03
C ALA A 135 26.22 -36.54 5.57
N SER A 136 26.99 -37.56 5.18
CA SER A 136 26.81 -38.93 5.64
C SER A 136 27.19 -39.08 7.12
N GLU A 137 28.28 -38.48 7.56
CA GLU A 137 28.70 -38.52 8.97
C GLU A 137 27.69 -37.79 9.88
N LEU A 138 27.19 -36.62 9.47
CA LEU A 138 26.13 -35.91 10.20
C LEU A 138 24.86 -36.77 10.36
N LEU A 139 24.50 -37.54 9.33
CA LEU A 139 23.35 -38.43 9.37
C LEU A 139 23.60 -39.66 10.25
N LEU A 140 24.75 -40.31 10.11
CA LEU A 140 25.06 -41.57 10.79
C LEU A 140 25.44 -41.37 12.26
N LYS A 141 26.16 -40.30 12.60
CA LYS A 141 26.69 -40.06 13.95
C LYS A 141 25.77 -39.20 14.80
N LEU A 142 25.16 -38.17 14.19
CA LEU A 142 24.37 -37.18 14.92
C LEU A 142 22.87 -37.27 14.58
N GLY A 143 22.47 -38.12 13.64
CA GLY A 143 21.06 -38.23 13.22
C GLY A 143 20.54 -37.02 12.46
N ILE A 144 21.42 -36.11 12.00
CA ILE A 144 21.02 -34.84 11.38
C ILE A 144 21.02 -35.01 9.85
N ARG A 145 19.84 -34.86 9.24
CA ARG A 145 19.69 -34.98 7.78
C ARG A 145 19.99 -33.66 7.07
N VAL A 146 21.15 -33.57 6.43
CA VAL A 146 21.56 -32.41 5.62
C VAL A 146 21.91 -32.87 4.20
N SER A 147 21.53 -32.11 3.17
CA SER A 147 21.92 -32.45 1.79
C SER A 147 23.38 -32.04 1.53
N PRO A 148 24.15 -32.79 0.70
CA PRO A 148 25.51 -32.42 0.33
C PRO A 148 25.60 -31.00 -0.26
N ARG A 149 24.61 -30.60 -1.07
CA ARG A 149 24.48 -29.22 -1.58
C ARG A 149 24.34 -28.14 -0.49
N THR A 150 23.74 -28.50 0.65
CA THR A 150 23.64 -27.60 1.80
C THR A 150 24.97 -27.55 2.55
N VAL A 151 25.67 -28.68 2.67
CA VAL A 151 27.03 -28.75 3.23
C VAL A 151 27.98 -27.88 2.42
N ARG A 152 27.99 -28.00 1.09
CA ARG A 152 28.79 -27.17 0.17
C ARG A 152 28.64 -25.66 0.38
N ARG A 153 27.48 -25.22 0.86
CA ARG A 153 27.20 -23.80 1.11
C ARG A 153 27.92 -23.28 2.37
N TYR A 154 28.29 -24.17 3.29
CA TYR A 154 28.79 -23.84 4.63
C TYR A 154 30.13 -24.51 5.01
N ALA A 155 30.57 -25.52 4.25
CA ALA A 155 31.89 -26.15 4.32
C ALA A 155 32.93 -25.29 3.60
#